data_AF-A0AAU2JIT9-F1
#
_entry.id   AF-A0AAU2JIT9-F1
#
_cell.length_a   1.000
_cell.length_b   1.000
_cell.length_c   1.000
_cell.angle_alpha   90.00
_cell.angle_beta   90.00
_cell.angle_gamma   90.00
#
_symmetry.space_group_name_H-M   'P 1'
#
loop_
_entity.id
_entity.type
_entity.pdbx_description
1 polymer ?
#
loop_
_entity_poly.entity_id
_entity_poly.type
_entity_poly.pdbx_seq_one_letter_code
_entity_poly.pdbx_strand_id
1 'polypeptide(L)'
;MQIITAFAENLAAARAYYAQAGTLAAPRHATALDRPVGQWLTNLRRPGGLGKDPERAARRAQQLAAIDPDWNPGQLGWTVDWQRHYTGLTALLAGGAGLEEIVPGVTHRGDDIGRWLARQARDWAQLNPEQQHRLGEAGVKPAVRPHKATARTNTKTVGQRRPPTRSSGA
;
A
#
# COMPACT_ATOMS: atom_id res chain seq x y z
N MET A 1 -27.86 -26.40 20.47
CA MET A 1 -27.75 -25.78 19.13
C MET A 1 -27.07 -24.42 19.31
N GLN A 2 -25.77 -24.29 19.02
CA GLN A 2 -25.11 -22.99 19.13
C GLN A 2 -25.66 -22.07 18.02
N ILE A 3 -26.23 -20.93 18.40
CA ILE A 3 -26.55 -19.87 17.44
C ILE A 3 -25.21 -19.25 17.05
N ILE A 4 -24.62 -19.72 15.95
CA ILE A 4 -23.43 -19.10 15.38
C ILE A 4 -23.85 -17.73 14.84
N THR A 5 -23.32 -16.68 15.44
CA THR A 5 -23.62 -15.31 14.99
C THR A 5 -22.93 -15.01 13.67
N ALA A 6 -23.52 -14.15 12.83
CA ALA A 6 -22.90 -13.71 11.58
C ALA A 6 -21.47 -13.15 11.77
N PHE A 7 -21.15 -12.58 12.94
CA PHE A 7 -19.79 -12.16 13.25
C PHE A 7 -18.83 -13.35 13.36
N ALA A 8 -19.23 -14.42 14.04
CA ALA A 8 -18.39 -15.61 14.20
C ALA A 8 -18.12 -16.31 12.86
N GLU A 9 -19.11 -16.37 11.96
CA GLU A 9 -18.94 -16.92 10.61
C GLU A 9 -17.94 -16.09 9.78
N ASN A 10 -18.08 -14.76 9.78
CA ASN A 10 -17.14 -13.90 9.07
C ASN A 10 -15.74 -13.91 9.70
N LEU A 11 -15.64 -14.08 11.03
CA LEU A 11 -14.35 -14.25 11.71
C LEU A 11 -13.66 -15.55 11.28
N ALA A 12 -14.42 -16.65 11.14
CA ALA A 12 -13.88 -17.90 10.61
C ALA A 12 -13.41 -17.74 9.15
N ALA A 13 -14.18 -17.05 8.32
CA ALA A 13 -13.78 -16.70 6.95
C ALA A 13 -12.50 -15.84 6.93
N ALA A 14 -12.37 -14.87 7.84
CA ALA A 14 -11.16 -14.06 7.97
C ALA A 14 -9.94 -14.89 8.40
N ARG A 15 -10.09 -15.88 9.29
CA ARG A 15 -9.01 -16.84 9.62
C ARG A 15 -8.59 -17.65 8.41
N ALA A 16 -9.55 -18.18 7.65
CA ALA A 16 -9.28 -18.93 6.42
C ALA A 16 -8.55 -18.07 5.37
N TYR A 17 -8.98 -16.81 5.21
CA TYR A 17 -8.29 -15.86 4.35
C TYR A 17 -6.87 -15.57 4.84
N TYR A 18 -6.68 -15.30 6.13
CA TYR A 18 -5.37 -15.02 6.71
C TYR A 18 -4.39 -16.18 6.54
N ALA A 19 -4.84 -17.42 6.75
CA ALA A 19 -4.02 -18.62 6.58
C ALA A 19 -3.44 -18.75 5.16
N GLN A 20 -4.13 -18.19 4.15
CA GLN A 20 -3.67 -18.19 2.77
C GLN A 20 -2.86 -16.92 2.45
N ALA A 21 -3.38 -15.75 2.82
CA ALA A 21 -2.84 -14.46 2.39
C ALA A 21 -1.74 -13.89 3.30
N GLY A 22 -1.59 -14.40 4.53
CA GLY A 22 -0.64 -13.90 5.53
C GLY A 22 -1.02 -12.55 6.16
N THR A 23 -2.14 -11.95 5.75
CA THR A 23 -2.63 -10.67 6.29
C THR A 23 -4.14 -10.55 6.14
N LEU A 24 -4.78 -9.77 7.02
CA LEU A 24 -6.15 -9.29 6.88
C LEU A 24 -6.24 -8.00 6.03
N ALA A 25 -5.15 -7.51 5.44
CA ALA A 25 -5.15 -6.42 4.46
C ALA A 25 -5.77 -6.84 3.10
N ALA A 26 -6.99 -7.39 3.15
CA ALA A 26 -7.69 -7.98 2.02
C ALA A 26 -8.20 -6.92 1.03
N PRO A 27 -8.07 -7.16 -0.29
CA PRO A 27 -8.80 -6.39 -1.30
C PRO A 27 -10.30 -6.42 -1.03
N ARG A 28 -11.02 -5.36 -1.40
CA ARG A 28 -12.47 -5.22 -1.10
C ARG A 28 -13.33 -6.39 -1.59
N HIS A 29 -12.99 -6.99 -2.72
CA HIS A 29 -13.71 -8.10 -3.34
C HIS A 29 -13.26 -9.48 -2.86
N ALA A 30 -12.30 -9.57 -1.92
CA ALA A 30 -11.82 -10.84 -1.41
C ALA A 30 -12.93 -11.61 -0.69
N THR A 31 -13.02 -12.90 -1.01
CA THR A 31 -13.96 -13.85 -0.40
C THR A 31 -13.20 -15.02 0.24
N ALA A 32 -13.79 -15.62 1.27
CA ALA A 32 -13.36 -16.89 1.84
C ALA A 32 -14.56 -17.55 2.53
N LEU A 33 -14.66 -18.88 2.46
CA LEU A 33 -15.79 -19.65 3.02
C LEU A 33 -17.16 -19.06 2.60
N ASP A 34 -17.28 -18.68 1.32
CA ASP A 34 -18.47 -18.04 0.75
C ASP A 34 -18.89 -16.72 1.42
N ARG A 35 -17.98 -16.05 2.14
CA ARG A 35 -18.22 -14.75 2.79
C ARG A 35 -17.38 -13.64 2.16
N PRO A 36 -17.93 -12.41 2.04
CA PRO A 36 -17.22 -11.26 1.47
C PRO A 36 -16.26 -10.61 2.50
N VAL A 37 -15.18 -11.31 2.83
CA VAL A 37 -14.20 -10.92 3.86
C VAL A 37 -13.65 -9.51 3.65
N GLY A 38 -13.31 -9.14 2.41
CA GLY A 38 -12.76 -7.83 2.09
C GLY A 38 -13.72 -6.67 2.42
N GLN A 39 -14.99 -6.83 2.02
CA GLN A 39 -16.03 -5.84 2.29
C GLN A 39 -16.38 -5.81 3.79
N TRP A 40 -16.40 -6.97 4.46
CA TRP A 40 -16.63 -7.05 5.90
C TRP A 40 -15.54 -6.30 6.68
N LEU A 41 -14.26 -6.58 6.42
CA LEU A 41 -13.13 -5.89 7.06
C LEU A 41 -13.14 -4.38 6.76
N THR A 42 -13.46 -3.99 5.53
CA THR A 42 -13.64 -2.57 5.16
C THR A 42 -14.67 -1.88 6.05
N ASN A 43 -15.78 -2.56 6.36
CA ASN A 43 -16.82 -2.01 7.22
C ASN A 43 -16.37 -1.94 8.69
N LEU A 44 -15.67 -2.97 9.20
CA LEU A 44 -15.21 -2.99 10.59
C LEU A 44 -14.18 -1.89 10.91
N ARG A 45 -13.38 -1.48 9.92
CA ARG A 45 -12.37 -0.43 10.07
C ARG A 45 -12.96 0.99 10.12
N ARG A 46 -14.23 1.17 9.77
CA ARG A 46 -14.90 2.48 9.84
C ARG A 46 -15.20 2.85 11.30
N PRO A 47 -15.30 4.14 11.63
CA PRO A 47 -15.79 4.58 12.94
C PRO A 47 -17.13 3.90 13.29
N GLY A 48 -17.20 3.26 14.45
CA GLY A 48 -18.39 2.50 14.89
C GLY A 48 -18.65 1.18 14.15
N GLY A 49 -17.77 0.76 13.24
CA GLY A 49 -17.93 -0.44 12.41
C GLY A 49 -17.97 -1.75 13.19
N LEU A 50 -17.40 -1.78 14.39
CA LEU A 50 -17.42 -2.94 15.29
C LEU A 50 -18.72 -3.06 16.11
N GLY A 51 -19.58 -2.05 16.08
CA GLY A 51 -20.84 -1.97 16.82
C GLY A 51 -20.92 -0.76 17.76
N LYS A 52 -22.14 -0.45 18.22
CA LYS A 52 -22.42 0.67 19.14
C LYS A 52 -22.06 0.38 20.60
N ASP A 53 -22.09 -0.89 20.99
CA ASP A 53 -21.76 -1.34 22.34
C ASP A 53 -20.23 -1.41 22.51
N PRO A 54 -19.63 -0.61 23.41
CA PRO A 54 -18.17 -0.47 23.50
C PRO A 54 -17.48 -1.75 23.95
N GLU A 55 -18.06 -2.50 24.90
CA GLU A 55 -17.47 -3.77 25.35
C GLU A 55 -17.44 -4.82 24.25
N ARG A 56 -18.56 -4.96 23.51
CA ARG A 56 -18.63 -5.87 22.36
C ARG A 56 -17.68 -5.41 21.26
N ALA A 57 -17.55 -4.11 21.00
CA ALA A 57 -16.62 -3.59 20.01
C ALA A 57 -15.17 -3.93 20.38
N ALA A 58 -14.79 -3.74 21.65
CA ALA A 58 -13.46 -4.08 22.16
C ALA A 58 -13.17 -5.58 22.04
N ARG A 59 -14.11 -6.45 22.43
CA ARG A 59 -13.97 -7.91 22.27
C ARG A 59 -13.78 -8.31 20.81
N ARG A 60 -14.53 -7.71 19.88
CA ARG A 60 -14.41 -7.98 18.44
C ARG A 60 -13.07 -7.51 17.87
N ALA A 61 -12.58 -6.34 18.29
CA ALA A 61 -11.26 -5.86 17.90
C ALA A 61 -10.16 -6.81 18.38
N GLN A 62 -10.23 -7.30 19.62
CA GLN A 62 -9.30 -8.28 20.16
C GLN A 62 -9.31 -9.59 19.36
N GLN A 63 -10.49 -10.06 18.95
CA GLN A 63 -10.62 -11.27 18.13
C GLN A 63 -9.97 -11.12 16.74
N LEU A 64 -10.00 -9.93 16.14
CA LEU A 64 -9.32 -9.63 14.87
C LEU A 64 -7.81 -9.48 15.07
N ALA A 65 -7.38 -8.77 16.12
CA ALA A 65 -5.98 -8.59 16.46
C ALA A 65 -5.27 -9.91 16.79
N ALA A 66 -5.99 -10.88 17.35
CA ALA A 66 -5.50 -12.24 17.55
C ALA A 66 -5.31 -13.05 16.25
N ILE A 67 -5.82 -12.58 15.12
CA ILE A 67 -5.58 -13.15 13.79
C ILE A 67 -4.44 -12.40 13.12
N ASP A 68 -4.55 -11.08 13.06
CA ASP A 68 -3.57 -10.17 12.48
C ASP A 68 -3.47 -8.94 13.38
N PRO A 69 -2.35 -8.74 14.11
CA PRO A 69 -2.16 -7.56 14.95
C PRO A 69 -2.33 -6.25 14.17
N ASP A 70 -1.98 -6.26 12.88
CA ASP A 70 -2.05 -5.12 11.98
C ASP A 70 -3.37 -5.09 11.19
N TRP A 71 -4.44 -5.77 11.64
CA TRP A 71 -5.71 -5.88 10.88
C TRP A 71 -6.34 -4.53 10.52
N ASN A 72 -6.02 -3.45 11.23
CA ASN A 72 -6.49 -2.09 10.98
C ASN A 72 -5.34 -1.12 10.62
N PRO A 73 -4.79 -1.20 9.39
CA PRO A 73 -3.66 -0.39 8.93
C PRO A 73 -3.84 1.13 9.11
N GLY A 74 -5.09 1.61 9.07
CA GLY A 74 -5.38 3.03 9.24
C GLY A 74 -4.98 3.56 10.61
N GLN A 75 -5.00 2.72 11.66
CA GLN A 75 -4.52 3.12 12.99
C GLN A 75 -2.98 3.21 13.07
N LEU A 76 -2.28 2.55 12.15
CA LEU A 76 -0.82 2.57 12.03
C LEU A 76 -0.35 3.63 11.01
N GLY A 77 -1.28 4.36 10.39
CA GLY A 77 -0.99 5.45 9.48
C GLY A 77 -0.64 5.03 8.05
N TRP A 78 -1.08 3.84 7.61
CA TRP A 78 -0.93 3.41 6.21
C TRP A 78 -2.20 2.80 5.61
N THR A 79 -2.15 2.49 4.32
CA THR A 79 -3.28 1.95 3.55
C THR A 79 -3.31 0.42 3.58
N VAL A 80 -4.49 -0.15 3.34
CA VAL A 80 -4.65 -1.60 3.13
C VAL A 80 -3.74 -2.10 1.99
N ASP A 81 -3.64 -1.34 0.90
CA ASP A 81 -2.76 -1.71 -0.21
C ASP A 81 -1.30 -1.75 0.21
N TRP A 82 -0.82 -0.76 0.98
CA TRP A 82 0.57 -0.75 1.46
C TRP A 82 0.89 -2.01 2.27
N GLN A 83 0.03 -2.38 3.22
CA GLN A 83 0.25 -3.58 4.05
C GLN A 83 0.22 -4.87 3.24
N ARG A 84 -0.68 -4.96 2.23
CA ARG A 84 -0.74 -6.12 1.33
C ARG A 84 0.54 -6.27 0.51
N HIS A 85 1.06 -5.17 -0.04
CA HIS A 85 2.33 -5.19 -0.78
C HIS A 85 3.53 -5.50 0.13
N TYR A 86 3.56 -4.96 1.35
CA TYR A 86 4.59 -5.29 2.33
C TYR A 86 4.58 -6.78 2.70
N THR A 87 3.38 -7.37 2.89
CA THR A 87 3.24 -8.82 3.10
C THR A 87 3.71 -9.62 1.89
N GLY A 88 3.46 -9.12 0.67
CA GLY A 88 3.98 -9.72 -0.56
C GLY A 88 5.51 -9.68 -0.64
N LEU A 89 6.12 -8.55 -0.25
CA LEU A 89 7.57 -8.42 -0.14
C LEU A 89 8.15 -9.44 0.85
N THR A 90 7.64 -9.49 2.08
CA THR A 90 8.15 -10.42 3.11
C THR A 90 7.95 -11.88 2.71
N ALA A 91 6.85 -12.22 2.03
CA ALA A 91 6.63 -13.56 1.51
C ALA A 91 7.62 -13.94 0.40
N LEU A 92 7.97 -13.02 -0.51
CA LEU A 92 8.98 -13.26 -1.54
C LEU A 92 10.37 -13.47 -0.91
N LEU A 93 10.75 -12.63 0.06
CA LEU A 93 12.02 -12.75 0.78
C LEU A 93 12.10 -14.06 1.58
N ALA A 94 11.02 -14.43 2.28
CA ALA A 94 10.95 -15.71 3.00
C ALA A 94 11.00 -16.92 2.05
N GLY A 95 10.57 -16.75 0.80
CA GLY A 95 10.71 -17.73 -0.27
C GLY A 95 12.13 -17.83 -0.87
N GLY A 96 13.07 -17.00 -0.41
CA GLY A 96 14.48 -17.02 -0.82
C GLY A 96 14.85 -16.02 -1.90
N ALA A 97 13.94 -15.17 -2.36
CA ALA A 97 14.27 -14.12 -3.33
C ALA A 97 15.22 -13.07 -2.71
N GLY A 98 16.23 -12.65 -3.46
CA GLY A 98 17.05 -11.49 -3.11
C GLY A 98 16.28 -10.18 -3.35
N LEU A 99 16.56 -9.12 -2.57
CA LEU A 99 15.91 -7.81 -2.78
C LEU A 99 16.18 -7.24 -4.18
N GLU A 100 17.38 -7.49 -4.70
CA GLU A 100 17.83 -7.12 -6.05
C GLU A 100 17.08 -7.84 -7.16
N GLU A 101 16.47 -8.98 -6.86
CA GLU A 101 15.66 -9.76 -7.80
C GLU A 101 14.21 -9.25 -7.86
N ILE A 102 13.76 -8.52 -6.82
CA ILE A 102 12.40 -7.95 -6.73
C ILE A 102 12.32 -6.65 -7.54
N VAL A 103 12.48 -6.80 -8.85
CA VAL A 103 12.42 -5.71 -9.84
C VAL A 103 10.99 -5.51 -10.37
N PRO A 104 10.65 -4.33 -10.94
CA PRO A 104 9.33 -4.09 -11.51
C PRO A 104 8.85 -5.21 -12.44
N GLY A 105 7.64 -5.71 -12.18
CA GLY A 105 7.08 -6.89 -12.86
C GLY A 105 7.12 -8.18 -12.03
N VAL A 106 7.93 -8.24 -10.97
CA VAL A 106 7.83 -9.33 -9.97
C VAL A 106 6.54 -9.14 -9.18
N THR A 107 5.66 -10.13 -9.25
CA THR A 107 4.34 -10.08 -8.62
C THR A 107 4.20 -11.06 -7.48
N HIS A 108 3.35 -10.70 -6.50
CA HIS A 108 2.86 -11.61 -5.49
C HIS A 108 1.33 -11.46 -5.43
N ARG A 109 0.60 -12.55 -5.67
CA ARG A 109 -0.88 -12.58 -5.67
C ARG A 109 -1.53 -11.49 -6.55
N GLY A 110 -0.89 -11.17 -7.67
CA GLY A 110 -1.38 -10.17 -8.63
C GLY A 110 -0.96 -8.73 -8.35
N ASP A 111 -0.34 -8.44 -7.20
CA ASP A 111 0.25 -7.12 -6.93
C ASP A 111 1.69 -7.07 -7.46
N ASP A 112 2.07 -6.01 -8.18
CA ASP A 112 3.44 -5.76 -8.68
C ASP A 112 4.32 -5.22 -7.54
N ILE A 113 4.95 -6.13 -6.82
CA ILE A 113 5.76 -5.84 -5.64
C ILE A 113 7.02 -5.09 -6.02
N GLY A 114 7.68 -5.45 -7.13
CA GLY A 114 8.90 -4.75 -7.55
C GLY A 114 8.65 -3.29 -7.93
N ARG A 115 7.55 -2.99 -8.62
CA ARG A 115 7.18 -1.59 -8.91
C ARG A 115 6.82 -0.83 -7.65
N TRP A 116 6.10 -1.47 -6.73
CA TRP A 116 5.78 -0.86 -5.44
C TRP A 116 7.04 -0.59 -4.60
N LEU A 117 7.97 -1.54 -4.54
CA LEU A 117 9.23 -1.45 -3.81
C LEU A 117 10.12 -0.32 -4.33
N ALA A 118 10.28 -0.23 -5.65
CA ALA A 118 11.00 0.87 -6.30
C ALA A 118 10.40 2.25 -5.94
N ARG A 119 9.07 2.34 -5.81
CA ARG A 119 8.39 3.55 -5.36
C ARG A 119 8.68 3.86 -3.89
N GLN A 120 8.64 2.86 -3.01
CA GLN A 120 8.98 3.04 -1.58
C GLN A 120 10.39 3.60 -1.40
N ALA A 121 11.38 3.03 -2.11
CA ALA A 121 12.76 3.51 -2.04
C ALA A 121 12.92 4.95 -2.56
N ARG A 122 12.22 5.32 -3.64
CA ARG A 122 12.27 6.66 -4.25
C ARG A 122 11.61 7.75 -3.38
N ASP A 123 10.46 7.41 -2.80
CA ASP A 123 9.63 8.33 -2.02
C ASP A 123 9.80 8.11 -0.51
N TRP A 124 10.93 7.54 -0.08
CA TRP A 124 11.19 7.14 1.31
C TRP A 124 10.84 8.21 2.34
N ALA A 125 11.16 9.47 2.06
CA ALA A 125 10.88 10.61 2.95
C ALA A 125 9.38 10.90 3.16
N GLN A 126 8.49 10.33 2.33
CA GLN A 126 7.03 10.43 2.48
C GLN A 126 6.45 9.29 3.33
N LEU A 127 7.25 8.25 3.62
CA LEU A 127 6.85 7.13 4.45
C LEU A 127 6.86 7.56 5.92
N ASN A 128 5.87 7.07 6.68
CA ASN A 128 5.86 7.28 8.11
C ASN A 128 7.01 6.48 8.79
N PRO A 129 7.41 6.81 10.03
CA PRO A 129 8.55 6.19 10.68
C PRO A 129 8.47 4.66 10.78
N GLU A 130 7.28 4.13 11.02
CA GLU A 130 7.07 2.68 11.14
C GLU A 130 7.17 1.97 9.78
N GLN A 131 6.69 2.59 8.70
CA GLN A 131 6.88 2.08 7.34
C GLN A 131 8.37 2.05 6.97
N GLN A 132 9.14 3.09 7.33
CA GLN A 132 10.58 3.13 7.11
C GLN A 132 11.30 2.06 7.93
N HIS A 133 10.91 1.88 9.19
CA HIS A 133 11.47 0.86 10.07
C HIS A 133 11.27 -0.54 9.49
N ARG A 134 10.02 -0.91 9.17
CA ARG A 134 9.68 -2.22 8.61
C ARG A 134 10.37 -2.51 7.27
N LEU A 135 10.40 -1.53 6.37
CA LEU A 135 11.13 -1.67 5.11
C LEU A 135 12.64 -1.78 5.35
N GLY A 136 13.18 -1.05 6.32
CA GLY A 136 14.59 -1.13 6.71
C GLY A 136 14.96 -2.49 7.30
N GLU A 137 14.11 -3.07 8.15
CA GLU A 137 14.27 -4.44 8.67
C GLU A 137 14.23 -5.48 7.54
N ALA A 138 13.41 -5.25 6.51
CA ALA A 138 13.40 -6.05 5.29
C ALA A 138 14.63 -5.80 4.39
N GLY A 139 15.56 -4.92 4.76
CA GLY A 139 16.79 -4.60 4.04
C GLY A 139 16.66 -3.51 2.97
N VAL A 140 15.48 -2.91 2.81
CA VAL A 140 15.22 -1.87 1.82
C VAL A 140 15.89 -0.56 2.25
N LYS A 141 16.55 0.10 1.31
CA LYS A 141 17.24 1.37 1.55
C LYS A 141 16.59 2.50 0.74
N PRO A 142 16.59 3.74 1.27
CA PRO A 142 16.25 4.90 0.47
C PRO A 142 17.10 4.96 -0.80
N ALA A 143 16.50 5.27 -1.94
CA ALA A 143 17.26 5.50 -3.15
C ALA A 143 18.16 6.72 -2.96
N VAL A 144 19.46 6.58 -3.26
CA VAL A 144 20.38 7.72 -3.32
C VAL A 144 19.92 8.61 -4.47
N ARG A 145 19.31 9.75 -4.14
CA ARG A 145 18.93 10.73 -5.17
C ARG A 145 20.21 11.34 -5.72
N PRO A 146 20.52 11.22 -7.03
CA PRO A 146 21.43 12.17 -7.63
C PRO A 146 20.80 13.55 -7.48
N HIS A 147 21.54 14.48 -6.87
CA HIS A 147 21.12 15.88 -6.78
C HIS A 147 20.78 16.37 -8.19
N LYS A 148 19.53 16.74 -8.45
CA LYS A 148 19.17 17.38 -9.72
C LYS A 148 19.89 18.73 -9.78
N ALA A 149 20.88 18.84 -10.66
CA ALA A 149 21.40 20.13 -11.09
C ALA A 149 20.22 21.03 -11.47
N THR A 150 20.20 22.23 -10.92
CA THR A 150 19.16 23.24 -11.15
C THR A 150 18.97 23.47 -12.64
N ALA A 151 17.71 23.39 -13.09
CA ALA A 151 17.35 23.62 -14.47
C ALA A 151 17.76 25.04 -14.87
N ARG A 152 18.60 25.16 -15.91
CA ARG A 152 18.92 26.42 -16.57
C ARG A 152 17.62 27.11 -17.01
N THR A 153 17.37 28.29 -16.48
CA THR A 153 16.35 29.22 -16.94
C THR A 153 16.71 29.64 -18.37
N ASN A 154 15.90 29.22 -19.35
CA ASN A 154 15.97 29.75 -20.72
C ASN A 154 15.50 31.22 -20.71
N THR A 155 16.45 32.15 -20.74
CA THR A 155 16.21 33.55 -21.08
C THR A 155 15.81 33.64 -22.55
N LYS A 156 14.55 34.03 -22.80
CA LYS A 156 14.08 34.41 -24.15
C LYS A 156 14.84 35.66 -24.60
N THR A 157 15.72 35.50 -25.59
CA THR A 157 16.26 36.60 -26.39
C THR A 157 15.12 37.22 -27.21
N VAL A 158 14.75 38.46 -26.88
CA VAL A 158 13.85 39.29 -27.69
C VAL A 158 14.60 39.67 -28.97
N GLY A 159 14.23 39.03 -30.08
CA GLY A 159 14.70 39.39 -31.42
C GLY A 159 14.16 40.76 -31.82
N GLN A 160 15.06 41.72 -32.01
CA GLN A 160 14.79 43.03 -32.60
C GLN A 160 14.23 42.86 -34.02
N ARG A 161 13.07 43.47 -34.29
CA ARG A 161 12.52 43.63 -35.65
C ARG A 161 13.31 44.73 -36.38
N ARG A 162 13.95 44.37 -37.51
CA ARG A 162 14.48 45.31 -38.51
C ARG A 162 13.32 46.02 -39.26
N PRO A 163 13.48 47.28 -39.67
CA PRO A 163 12.49 48.00 -40.48
C PRO A 163 12.55 47.60 -41.96
N PRO A 164 11.46 47.75 -42.73
CA PRO A 164 11.45 47.42 -44.16
C PRO A 164 12.08 48.53 -45.00
N THR A 165 13.07 48.18 -45.81
CA THR A 165 13.58 48.99 -46.92
C THR A 165 12.73 48.78 -48.17
N ARG A 166 12.30 49.90 -48.78
CA ARG A 166 11.71 50.01 -50.13
C ARG A 166 12.62 49.38 -51.21
N SER A 167 12.01 48.76 -52.23
CA SER A 167 12.21 49.05 -53.67
C SER A 167 11.96 47.84 -54.59
N SER A 168 11.03 48.01 -55.53
CA SER A 168 11.02 47.51 -56.92
C SER A 168 9.72 48.06 -57.55
N GLY A 169 9.65 48.75 -58.68
CA GLY A 169 10.53 48.75 -59.84
C GLY A 169 9.75 48.20 -61.05
N ALA A 170 8.99 49.08 -61.73
CA ALA A 170 8.58 49.03 -63.14
C ALA A 170 7.61 50.20 -63.41
#